data_AF-W1S6C0-F1
#
_entry.id   AF-W1S6C0-F1
#
_cell.length_a   1.000
_cell.length_b   1.000
_cell.length_c   1.000
_cell.angle_alpha   90.00
_cell.angle_beta   90.00
_cell.angle_gamma   90.00
#
_symmetry.space_group_name_H-M   'P 1'
#
loop_
_entity.id
_entity.type
_entity.pdbx_description
1 polymer ?
#
loop_
_entity_poly.entity_id
_entity_poly.type
_entity_poly.pdbx_seq_one_letter_code
_entity_poly.pdbx_strand_id
1 'polypeptide(L)'
;MNRSPPQAVELLRQIKELNVYGKYGNERFGQYLFPVIGNQDDTISSSRMLVPLRRLGVGDKATVHGFRSVASTVLNESGLFQADWIELQLAHVPGGVRSV
;
A
#
# COMPACT_ATOMS: atom_id res chain seq x y z
N MET A 1 -3.54 15.89 -16.28
CA MET A 1 -3.73 16.01 -14.82
C MET A 1 -3.96 14.63 -14.22
N ASN A 2 -3.00 14.08 -13.47
CA ASN A 2 -3.12 12.78 -12.80
C ASN A 2 -3.90 12.96 -11.49
N ARG A 3 -5.23 12.86 -11.52
CA ARG A 3 -6.05 12.91 -10.29
C ARG A 3 -6.00 11.53 -9.64
N SER A 4 -5.53 11.45 -8.40
CA SER A 4 -5.61 10.23 -7.61
C SER A 4 -7.08 9.81 -7.45
N PRO A 5 -7.40 8.51 -7.52
CA PRO A 5 -8.78 8.04 -7.34
C PRO A 5 -9.33 8.51 -5.98
N PRO A 6 -10.58 9.02 -5.91
CA PRO A 6 -11.14 9.54 -4.66
C PRO A 6 -11.19 8.47 -3.55
N GLN A 7 -11.39 7.21 -3.93
CA GLN A 7 -11.36 6.08 -3.00
C GLN A 7 -9.96 5.88 -2.39
N ALA A 8 -8.90 6.03 -3.20
CA ALA A 8 -7.52 5.94 -2.72
C ALA A 8 -7.19 7.09 -1.75
N VAL A 9 -7.64 8.30 -2.07
CA VAL A 9 -7.47 9.47 -1.18
C VAL A 9 -8.18 9.26 0.15
N GLU A 10 -9.40 8.73 0.15
CA GLU A 10 -10.15 8.46 1.37
C GLU A 10 -9.44 7.42 2.25
N LEU A 11 -8.92 6.34 1.66
CA LEU A 11 -8.12 5.35 2.41
C LEU A 11 -6.88 5.98 3.04
N LEU A 12 -6.17 6.84 2.31
CA LEU A 12 -5.01 7.56 2.86
C LEU A 12 -5.41 8.49 4.01
N ARG A 13 -6.59 9.13 3.92
CA ARG A 13 -7.16 9.97 4.98
C ARG A 13 -7.51 9.14 6.22
N GLN A 14 -8.10 7.97 6.05
CA GLN A 14 -8.39 7.05 7.16
C GLN A 14 -7.11 6.56 7.85
N ILE A 15 -6.09 6.17 7.08
CA ILE A 15 -4.77 5.81 7.63
C ILE A 15 -4.17 7.00 8.40
N LYS A 16 -4.34 8.21 7.87
CA LYS A 16 -3.88 9.43 8.54
C LYS A 16 -4.55 9.66 9.89
N GLU A 17 -5.85 9.42 10.01
CA GLU A 17 -6.60 9.53 11.26
C GLU A 17 -6.16 8.51 12.32
N LEU A 18 -5.67 7.35 11.89
CA LEU A 18 -5.09 6.34 12.79
C LEU A 18 -3.72 6.74 13.35
N ASN A 19 -3.08 7.78 12.82
CA ASN A 19 -1.81 8.28 13.33
C ASN A 19 -2.00 8.95 14.71
N VAL A 20 -1.64 8.22 15.76
CA VAL A 20 -1.71 8.68 17.15
C VAL A 20 -0.94 9.98 17.41
N TYR A 21 0.18 10.21 16.73
CA TYR A 21 0.98 11.42 16.94
C TYR A 21 0.24 12.68 16.50
N GLY A 22 -0.45 12.61 15.36
CA GLY A 22 -1.32 13.69 14.89
C GLY A 22 -2.48 13.93 15.86
N LYS A 23 -3.09 12.86 16.38
CA LYS A 23 -4.19 12.94 17.35
C LYS A 23 -3.80 13.68 18.65
N TYR A 24 -2.56 13.55 19.09
CA TYR A 24 -2.05 14.22 20.30
C TYR A 24 -1.31 15.54 20.00
N GLY A 25 -1.43 16.11 18.80
CA GLY A 25 -0.89 17.43 18.45
C GLY A 25 0.62 17.45 18.19
N ASN A 26 1.25 16.30 17.92
CA ASN A 26 2.66 16.27 17.53
C ASN A 26 2.78 16.56 16.04
N GLU A 27 3.14 17.80 15.69
CA GLU A 27 3.23 18.23 14.29
C GLU A 27 4.34 17.51 13.50
N ARG A 28 5.47 17.21 14.16
CA ARG A 28 6.63 16.56 13.53
C ARG A 28 6.29 15.17 12.99
N PHE A 29 5.63 14.33 13.78
CA PHE A 29 5.27 12.96 13.38
C PHE A 29 3.83 12.87 12.84
N GLY A 30 2.97 13.80 13.25
CA GLY A 30 1.58 13.90 12.84
C GLY A 30 1.41 14.28 11.37
N GLN A 31 2.46 14.72 10.67
CA GLN A 31 2.45 14.98 9.22
C GLN A 31 2.67 13.75 8.33
N TYR A 32 3.13 12.62 8.89
CA TYR A 32 3.32 11.37 8.14
C TYR A 32 2.13 10.39 8.28
N LEU A 33 2.06 9.39 7.41
CA LEU A 33 1.10 8.27 7.52
C LEU A 33 1.62 7.18 8.45
N PHE A 34 2.91 6.85 8.33
CA PHE A 34 3.59 5.81 9.10
C PHE A 34 4.86 6.37 9.75
N PRO A 35 4.73 7.23 10.79
CA PRO A 35 5.88 7.82 11.48
C PRO A 35 6.66 6.79 12.30
N VAL A 36 7.98 6.96 12.36
CA VAL A 36 8.89 6.13 13.16
C VAL A 36 9.85 7.02 13.94
N ILE A 37 9.78 6.97 15.27
CA ILE A 37 10.68 7.72 16.16
C ILE A 37 12.09 7.14 16.07
N GLY A 38 13.08 8.01 15.93
CA GLY A 38 14.50 7.65 15.97
C GLY A 38 15.07 7.17 14.63
N ASN A 39 14.29 7.26 13.55
CA ASN A 39 14.82 7.13 12.19
C ASN A 39 15.18 8.53 11.63
N GLN A 40 16.19 8.61 10.76
CA GLN A 40 16.64 9.88 10.18
C GLN A 40 15.53 10.60 9.39
N ASP A 41 14.70 9.80 8.69
CA ASP A 41 13.61 10.31 7.85
C ASP A 41 12.26 10.39 8.58
N ASP A 42 12.24 10.13 9.90
CA ASP A 42 11.04 10.11 10.76
C ASP A 42 9.87 9.22 10.25
N THR A 43 10.13 8.36 9.27
CA THR A 43 9.14 7.55 8.53
C THR A 43 9.57 6.09 8.42
N ILE A 44 8.61 5.23 8.06
CA ILE A 44 8.85 3.81 7.86
C ILE A 44 9.74 3.56 6.64
N SER A 45 10.76 2.72 6.80
CA SER A 45 11.55 2.21 5.68
C SER A 45 10.84 1.06 4.97
N SER A 46 11.18 0.83 3.70
CA SER A 46 10.64 -0.28 2.89
C SER A 46 10.82 -1.65 3.58
N SER A 47 11.96 -1.87 4.22
CA SER A 47 12.29 -3.12 4.92
C SER A 47 11.45 -3.31 6.20
N ARG A 48 11.07 -2.21 6.86
CA ARG A 48 10.31 -2.25 8.12
C ARG A 48 8.85 -2.64 7.90
N MET A 49 8.32 -2.50 6.68
CA MET A 49 7.01 -3.03 6.27
C MET A 49 6.90 -4.57 6.41
N LEU A 50 8.03 -5.29 6.44
CA LEU A 50 8.04 -6.73 6.69
C LEU A 50 7.75 -7.09 8.16
N VAL A 51 7.95 -6.15 9.11
CA VAL A 51 7.69 -6.39 10.54
C VAL A 51 6.20 -6.67 10.80
N PRO A 52 5.25 -5.84 10.31
CA PRO A 52 3.83 -6.19 10.36
C PRO A 52 3.51 -7.55 9.74
N LEU A 53 4.07 -7.88 8.57
CA LEU A 53 3.83 -9.16 7.90
C LEU A 53 4.30 -10.36 8.74
N ARG A 54 5.46 -10.24 9.39
CA ARG A 54 5.93 -11.24 10.36
C ARG A 54 4.98 -11.37 11.55
N ARG A 55 4.48 -10.26 12.09
CA ARG A 55 3.51 -10.27 13.21
C ARG A 55 2.17 -10.91 12.81
N LEU A 56 1.79 -10.84 11.55
CA LEU A 56 0.60 -11.51 11.00
C LEU A 56 0.85 -13.01 10.70
N GLY A 57 2.06 -13.53 10.92
CA GLY A 57 2.41 -14.93 10.65
C GLY A 57 2.65 -15.26 9.18
N VAL A 58 2.77 -14.24 8.31
CA VAL A 58 2.98 -14.40 6.86
C VAL A 58 4.35 -13.93 6.39
N GLY A 59 5.20 -13.43 7.29
CA GLY A 59 6.46 -12.80 6.92
C GLY A 59 7.51 -13.72 6.30
N ASP A 60 7.38 -15.03 6.47
CA ASP A 60 8.26 -16.04 5.83
C ASP A 60 7.66 -16.58 4.52
N LYS A 61 6.41 -16.24 4.24
CA LYS A 61 5.63 -16.71 3.08
C LYS A 61 5.39 -15.61 2.05
N ALA A 62 5.44 -14.36 2.47
CA ALA A 62 5.14 -13.21 1.63
C ALA A 62 6.00 -11.99 1.98
N THR A 63 6.48 -11.32 0.93
CA THR A 63 7.03 -9.96 1.01
C THR A 63 5.96 -8.94 0.68
N VAL A 64 6.25 -7.65 0.84
CA VAL A 64 5.37 -6.57 0.36
C VAL A 64 5.05 -6.72 -1.13
N HIS A 65 6.03 -7.17 -1.93
CA HIS A 65 5.82 -7.49 -3.34
C HIS A 65 4.92 -8.72 -3.52
N GLY A 66 5.14 -9.79 -2.75
CA GLY A 66 4.29 -10.98 -2.77
C GLY A 66 2.82 -10.67 -2.44
N PHE A 67 2.57 -9.68 -1.58
CA PHE A 67 1.21 -9.23 -1.26
C PHE A 67 0.48 -8.65 -2.48
N ARG A 68 1.22 -7.98 -3.38
CA ARG A 68 0.69 -7.47 -4.65
C ARG A 68 0.27 -8.61 -5.59
N SER A 69 1.10 -9.66 -5.67
CA SER A 69 0.79 -10.87 -6.44
C SER A 69 -0.43 -11.59 -5.89
N VAL A 70 -0.50 -11.78 -4.57
CA VAL A 70 -1.68 -12.37 -3.91
C VAL A 70 -2.94 -11.53 -4.16
N ALA A 71 -2.84 -10.20 -4.09
CA ALA A 71 -3.97 -9.32 -4.40
C ALA A 71 -4.45 -9.50 -5.85
N SER A 72 -3.54 -9.61 -6.83
CA SER A 72 -3.92 -9.92 -8.22
C SER A 72 -4.68 -11.24 -8.31
N THR A 73 -4.14 -12.31 -7.71
CA THR A 73 -4.78 -13.64 -7.72
C THR A 73 -6.17 -13.58 -7.09
N VAL A 74 -6.29 -13.07 -5.87
CA VAL A 74 -7.57 -13.03 -5.14
C VAL A 74 -8.61 -12.18 -5.88
N LEU A 75 -8.22 -11.04 -6.44
CA LEU A 75 -9.15 -10.17 -7.17
C LEU A 75 -9.63 -10.83 -8.47
N ASN A 76 -8.73 -11.48 -9.22
CA ASN A 76 -9.11 -12.19 -10.44
C ASN A 76 -9.99 -13.41 -10.14
N GLU A 77 -9.66 -14.19 -9.10
CA GLU A 77 -10.45 -15.35 -8.68
C GLU A 77 -11.82 -14.99 -8.11
N SER A 78 -11.96 -13.79 -7.53
CA SER A 78 -13.25 -13.33 -6.99
C SER A 78 -14.36 -13.17 -8.03
N GLY A 79 -14.00 -12.96 -9.30
CA GLY A 79 -14.96 -12.67 -10.38
C GLY A 79 -15.71 -11.34 -10.23
N LEU A 80 -15.37 -10.51 -9.23
CA LEU A 80 -16.07 -9.25 -8.94
C LEU A 80 -15.59 -8.07 -9.80
N PHE A 81 -14.42 -8.19 -10.41
CA PHE A 81 -13.76 -7.11 -11.14
C PHE A 81 -13.28 -7.58 -12.51
N GLN A 82 -13.20 -6.66 -13.46
CA GLN A 82 -12.57 -6.92 -14.75
C GLN A 82 -11.05 -7.01 -14.58
N ALA A 83 -10.43 -8.01 -15.21
CA ALA A 83 -8.98 -8.22 -15.15
C ALA A 83 -8.18 -6.96 -15.54
N ASP A 84 -8.60 -6.27 -16.60
CA ASP A 84 -7.95 -5.03 -17.06
C ASP A 84 -7.93 -3.93 -15.98
N TRP A 85 -8.98 -3.84 -15.15
CA TRP A 85 -9.03 -2.87 -14.05
C TRP A 85 -8.09 -3.25 -12.92
N ILE A 86 -7.95 -4.54 -12.63
CA ILE A 86 -7.01 -5.05 -11.63
C ILE A 86 -5.57 -4.73 -12.07
N GLU A 87 -5.21 -5.02 -13.32
CA GLU A 87 -3.85 -4.78 -13.84
C GLU A 87 -3.49 -3.29 -13.86
N LEU A 88 -4.43 -2.41 -14.22
CA LEU A 88 -4.26 -0.95 -14.15
C LEU A 88 -4.00 -0.47 -12.71
N GLN A 89 -4.76 -0.96 -11.73
CA GLN A 89 -4.53 -0.63 -10.31
C GLN A 89 -3.22 -1.20 -9.80
N LEU A 90 -2.77 -2.31 -10.38
CA LEU A 90 -1.48 -2.88 -10.06
C LEU A 90 -0.31 -2.19 -10.78
N ALA A 91 -0.54 -1.06 -11.46
CA ALA A 91 0.48 -0.33 -12.21
C ALA A 91 1.37 -1.27 -13.06
N HIS A 92 0.81 -2.41 -13.47
CA HIS A 92 1.45 -3.30 -14.42
C HIS A 92 1.31 -2.59 -15.75
N VAL A 93 2.39 -1.93 -16.18
CA VAL A 93 2.50 -1.47 -17.55
C VAL A 93 2.56 -2.75 -18.38
N PRO A 94 1.63 -3.00 -19.33
CA PRO A 94 1.73 -4.17 -20.18
C PRO A 94 3.07 -4.13 -20.91
N GLY A 95 3.94 -5.07 -20.59
CA GLY A 95 5.14 -5.31 -21.37
C GLY A 95 4.73 -5.95 -22.67
N GLY A 96 4.64 -5.16 -23.74
CA GLY A 96 4.53 -5.67 -25.11
C GLY A 96 3.24 -5.29 -25.82
N VAL A 97 3.45 -4.68 -26.98
CA VAL A 97 2.48 -4.56 -28.08
C VAL A 97 1.74 -5.89 -28.25
N ARG A 98 0.41 -5.87 -28.33
CA ARG A 98 -0.35 -6.96 -28.94
C ARG A 98 0.11 -7.07 -30.38
N SER A 99 1.09 -7.94 -30.64
CA SER A 99 1.39 -8.37 -32.00
C SER A 99 0.15 -9.09 -32.53
N VAL A 100 -0.45 -8.48 -33.55
CA VAL A 100 -1.24 -9.18 -34.58
C VAL A 100 -0.28 -9.62 -35.66
#